data_AF-A0A8C8YT75-F1
#
_entry.id   AF-A0A8C8YT75-F1
#
_cell.length_a   1.000
_cell.length_b   1.000
_cell.length_c   1.000
_cell.angle_alpha   90.00
_cell.angle_beta   90.00
_cell.angle_gamma   90.00
#
_symmetry.space_group_name_H-M   'P 1'
#
loop_
_entity.id
_entity.type
_entity.pdbx_description
1 polymer ?
#
loop_
_entity_poly.entity_id
_entity_poly.type
_entity_poly.pdbx_seq_one_letter_code
_entity_poly.pdbx_strand_id
1 'polypeptide(L)'
;TSEELGQDLEHVEVLQKKFEEFQTDMAAHEERVNEVNQFAAKLIQVKALCAEADRLQQSHPLSATQIQVKREELITNWEQIRTLAAERHARLNDSYRLQRFLADFRDLTSWVTEMKALINADELANDVAGAEALLDRHQEHKGEIDAHEDSFKSADESGQALLAAGHYASDEVKEKLTILSEERAALLELWELRRQQYEQCMDLQLFYRDTEQVDNWMSKQEAFLLNEDLGDSLDSVEALLKKHEDFEKSLSAQEEKITALDEFATKLIQNNHYAMEDVATRRDALLSRRNALHERAMCRRAQLADSFHLQQFFRDSDELKSWVNEKMKTATDEAYKDPSNLQGKVQKHQAFEAELSANQSRIDALEKAGQKLIDVNHYAKDEVAARMNEVISLWKKLLEATELKGKRKCYIGW
;
A
#
# COMPACT_ATOMS: atom_id res chain seq x y z
N THR A 1 -64.59 20.30 -21.41
CA THR A 1 -64.05 18.94 -21.22
C THR A 1 -62.95 18.71 -22.24
N SER A 2 -61.73 19.09 -21.87
CA SER A 2 -60.50 18.47 -22.36
C SER A 2 -59.70 18.18 -21.08
N GLU A 3 -59.51 16.89 -20.83
CA GLU A 3 -58.81 16.27 -19.69
C GLU A 3 -57.40 15.84 -20.11
N GLU A 4 -56.80 16.54 -21.09
CA GLU A 4 -55.44 16.22 -21.53
C GLU A 4 -54.43 16.69 -20.48
N LEU A 5 -54.07 15.76 -19.61
CA LEU A 5 -52.88 15.79 -18.77
C LEU A 5 -51.71 15.43 -19.70
N GLY A 6 -50.80 16.38 -19.93
CA GLY A 6 -49.71 16.25 -20.91
C GLY A 6 -48.97 14.91 -20.83
N GLN A 7 -48.56 14.40 -21.99
CA GLN A 7 -48.02 13.04 -22.14
C GLN A 7 -46.54 12.92 -21.77
N ASP A 8 -45.79 14.02 -21.77
CA ASP A 8 -44.34 14.06 -21.51
C ASP A 8 -43.90 15.43 -20.94
N LEU A 9 -42.64 15.53 -20.47
CA LEU A 9 -42.11 16.71 -19.81
C LEU A 9 -42.09 17.93 -20.74
N GLU A 10 -41.75 17.77 -22.01
CA GLU A 10 -41.72 18.86 -22.98
C GLU A 10 -43.15 19.37 -23.27
N HIS A 11 -44.15 18.50 -23.30
CA HIS A 11 -45.56 18.85 -23.41
C HIS A 11 -46.07 19.51 -22.13
N VAL A 12 -45.65 19.05 -20.95
CA VAL A 12 -46.00 19.66 -19.67
C VAL A 12 -45.30 21.01 -19.49
N GLU A 13 -44.04 21.17 -19.91
CA GLU A 13 -43.29 22.42 -19.95
C GLU A 13 -43.83 23.37 -21.01
N VAL A 14 -44.31 22.89 -22.16
CA VAL A 14 -45.03 23.72 -23.13
C VAL A 14 -46.40 24.13 -22.58
N LEU A 15 -47.10 23.26 -21.86
CA LEU A 15 -48.37 23.59 -21.20
C LEU A 15 -48.15 24.54 -20.01
N GLN A 16 -47.04 24.38 -19.29
CA GLN A 16 -46.66 25.20 -18.15
C GLN A 16 -46.05 26.51 -18.60
N LYS A 17 -45.23 26.56 -19.64
CA LYS A 17 -44.75 27.79 -20.29
C LYS A 17 -45.90 28.49 -20.98
N LYS A 18 -46.85 27.79 -21.61
CA LYS A 18 -48.12 28.42 -22.05
C LYS A 18 -48.94 28.93 -20.87
N PHE A 19 -48.87 28.28 -19.71
CA PHE A 19 -49.57 28.70 -18.50
C PHE A 19 -48.83 29.83 -17.74
N GLU A 20 -47.51 29.88 -17.81
CA GLU A 20 -46.60 30.87 -17.22
C GLU A 20 -46.48 32.09 -18.13
N GLU A 21 -46.45 31.93 -19.45
CA GLU A 21 -46.68 33.01 -20.42
C GLU A 21 -48.11 33.52 -20.28
N PHE A 22 -49.10 32.66 -20.00
CA PHE A 22 -50.46 33.10 -19.64
C PHE A 22 -50.55 33.78 -18.27
N GLN A 23 -49.74 33.38 -17.28
CA GLN A 23 -49.66 34.00 -15.95
C GLN A 23 -48.83 35.31 -15.96
N THR A 24 -47.80 35.37 -16.80
CA THR A 24 -46.93 36.53 -17.01
C THR A 24 -47.61 37.52 -17.95
N ASP A 25 -48.35 37.07 -18.96
CA ASP A 25 -49.32 37.91 -19.69
C ASP A 25 -50.41 38.38 -18.74
N MET A 26 -50.89 37.56 -17.79
CA MET A 26 -51.84 37.99 -16.74
C MET A 26 -51.26 39.07 -15.80
N ALA A 27 -49.97 38.99 -15.47
CA ALA A 27 -49.29 39.90 -14.53
C ALA A 27 -48.79 41.19 -15.21
N ALA A 28 -48.24 41.10 -16.42
CA ALA A 28 -47.84 42.24 -17.25
C ALA A 28 -49.06 42.99 -17.82
N HIS A 29 -50.21 42.34 -17.86
CA HIS A 29 -51.50 42.96 -18.10
C HIS A 29 -52.31 43.20 -16.83
N GLU A 30 -51.70 43.78 -15.81
CA GLU A 30 -52.45 44.45 -14.74
C GLU A 30 -53.42 45.53 -15.29
N GLU A 31 -53.19 46.02 -16.51
CA GLU A 31 -54.10 46.92 -17.25
C GLU A 31 -55.13 46.18 -18.15
N ARG A 32 -54.86 44.93 -18.57
CA ARG A 32 -55.80 44.04 -19.29
C ARG A 32 -56.50 43.04 -18.36
N VAL A 33 -56.28 43.17 -17.05
CA VAL A 33 -57.28 42.93 -16.00
C VAL A 33 -58.56 43.72 -16.32
N ASN A 34 -58.55 44.75 -17.18
CA ASN A 34 -59.77 45.37 -17.70
C ASN A 34 -60.55 44.56 -18.76
N GLU A 35 -59.95 43.61 -19.46
CA GLU A 35 -60.69 42.71 -20.37
C GLU A 35 -61.22 41.48 -19.63
N VAL A 36 -60.54 41.02 -18.57
CA VAL A 36 -61.15 40.11 -17.58
C VAL A 36 -62.01 40.86 -16.56
N ASN A 37 -61.97 42.19 -16.51
CA ASN A 37 -63.09 43.01 -16.06
C ASN A 37 -64.24 43.02 -17.08
N GLN A 38 -64.26 42.21 -18.14
CA GLN A 38 -65.52 41.74 -18.72
C GLN A 38 -66.11 40.55 -17.95
N PHE A 39 -65.30 39.79 -17.20
CA PHE A 39 -65.76 38.82 -16.20
C PHE A 39 -65.91 39.44 -14.79
N ALA A 40 -65.18 40.50 -14.45
CA ALA A 40 -65.57 41.42 -13.37
C ALA A 40 -66.70 42.36 -13.81
N ALA A 41 -66.89 42.63 -15.10
CA ALA A 41 -68.15 43.16 -15.61
C ALA A 41 -69.23 42.12 -15.46
N LYS A 42 -68.96 40.80 -15.50
CA LYS A 42 -69.88 39.73 -15.05
C LYS A 42 -70.00 39.59 -13.54
N LEU A 43 -69.02 40.01 -12.75
CA LEU A 43 -69.10 40.07 -11.28
C LEU A 43 -69.92 41.30 -10.84
N ILE A 44 -69.80 42.39 -11.60
CA ILE A 44 -70.70 43.53 -11.65
C ILE A 44 -72.00 43.13 -12.34
N GLN A 45 -72.06 42.21 -13.32
CA GLN A 45 -73.28 41.83 -14.04
C GLN A 45 -74.10 40.87 -13.20
N VAL A 46 -73.52 39.94 -12.44
CA VAL A 46 -74.27 39.07 -11.52
C VAL A 46 -74.73 39.90 -10.33
N LYS A 47 -73.88 40.74 -9.73
CA LYS A 47 -74.31 41.68 -8.67
C LYS A 47 -75.31 42.73 -9.17
N ALA A 48 -75.16 43.24 -10.40
CA ALA A 48 -76.07 44.21 -11.02
C ALA A 48 -77.33 43.56 -11.60
N LEU A 49 -77.29 42.31 -12.07
CA LEU A 49 -78.46 41.52 -12.45
C LEU A 49 -79.22 41.08 -11.21
N CYS A 50 -78.53 40.82 -10.08
CA CYS A 50 -79.17 40.63 -8.78
C CYS A 50 -79.86 41.92 -8.31
N ALA A 51 -79.18 43.07 -8.41
CA ALA A 51 -79.75 44.38 -8.07
C ALA A 51 -80.85 44.86 -9.05
N GLU A 52 -80.76 44.47 -10.33
CA GLU A 52 -81.78 44.72 -11.35
C GLU A 52 -82.97 43.78 -11.19
N ALA A 53 -82.73 42.52 -10.82
CA ALA A 53 -83.76 41.58 -10.41
C ALA A 53 -84.53 42.08 -9.17
N ASP A 54 -83.83 42.63 -8.17
CA ASP A 54 -84.44 43.28 -7.01
C ASP A 54 -85.31 44.49 -7.41
N ARG A 55 -84.84 45.31 -8.37
CA ARG A 55 -85.61 46.44 -8.92
C ARG A 55 -86.83 45.99 -9.73
N LEU A 56 -86.68 44.99 -10.60
CA LEU A 56 -87.76 44.45 -11.43
C LEU A 56 -88.82 43.70 -10.61
N GLN A 57 -88.44 43.08 -9.48
CA GLN A 57 -89.40 42.53 -8.52
C GLN A 57 -90.30 43.59 -7.92
N GLN A 58 -89.75 44.77 -7.61
CA GLN A 58 -90.52 45.89 -7.04
C GLN A 58 -91.43 46.57 -8.07
N SER A 59 -91.02 46.64 -9.35
CA SER A 59 -91.79 47.31 -10.41
C SER A 59 -92.76 46.41 -11.18
N HIS A 60 -92.54 45.08 -11.20
CA HIS A 60 -93.40 44.10 -11.89
C HIS A 60 -93.79 42.91 -10.98
N PRO A 61 -94.77 43.09 -10.06
CA PRO A 61 -95.12 42.10 -9.03
C PRO A 61 -95.60 40.74 -9.59
N LEU A 62 -96.19 40.72 -10.78
CA LEU A 62 -96.69 39.52 -11.45
C LEU A 62 -95.57 38.60 -11.97
N SER A 63 -94.36 39.13 -12.20
CA SER A 63 -93.21 38.40 -12.75
C SER A 63 -92.05 38.25 -11.75
N ALA A 64 -92.18 38.88 -10.57
CA ALA A 64 -91.18 38.90 -9.51
C ALA A 64 -90.67 37.51 -9.09
N THR A 65 -91.56 36.52 -9.05
CA THR A 65 -91.22 35.13 -8.71
C THR A 65 -90.33 34.47 -9.77
N GLN A 66 -90.57 34.72 -11.06
CA GLN A 66 -89.75 34.18 -12.15
C GLN A 66 -88.35 34.81 -12.17
N ILE A 67 -88.27 36.11 -11.86
CA ILE A 67 -87.02 36.86 -11.76
C ILE A 67 -86.17 36.36 -10.57
N GLN A 68 -86.81 36.03 -9.44
CA GLN A 68 -86.13 35.40 -8.30
C GLN A 68 -85.49 34.06 -8.69
N VAL A 69 -86.26 33.19 -9.35
CA VAL A 69 -85.79 31.86 -9.76
C VAL A 69 -84.58 31.97 -10.69
N LYS A 70 -84.63 32.88 -11.68
CA LYS A 70 -83.50 33.10 -12.60
C LYS A 70 -82.26 33.66 -11.89
N ARG A 71 -82.44 34.47 -10.85
CA ARG A 71 -81.34 34.97 -10.02
C ARG A 71 -80.69 33.86 -9.19
N GLU A 72 -81.49 33.01 -8.55
CA GLU A 72 -81.01 31.87 -7.78
C GLU A 72 -80.29 30.85 -8.67
N GLU A 73 -80.81 30.59 -9.87
CA GLU A 73 -80.14 29.78 -10.90
C GLU A 73 -78.77 30.37 -11.29
N LEU A 74 -78.69 31.70 -11.49
CA LEU A 74 -77.44 32.38 -11.85
C LEU A 74 -76.38 32.28 -10.75
N ILE A 75 -76.77 32.49 -9.49
CA ILE A 75 -75.88 32.35 -8.33
C ILE A 75 -75.37 30.92 -8.22
N THR A 76 -76.28 29.94 -8.31
CA THR A 76 -75.94 28.51 -8.23
C THR A 76 -74.98 28.10 -9.33
N ASN A 77 -75.25 28.48 -10.59
CA ASN A 77 -74.38 28.17 -11.72
C ASN A 77 -72.99 28.84 -11.59
N TRP A 78 -72.94 30.05 -11.04
CA TRP A 78 -71.68 30.76 -10.81
C TRP A 78 -70.83 30.08 -9.74
N GLU A 79 -71.44 29.68 -8.62
CA GLU A 79 -70.76 28.93 -7.57
C GLU A 79 -70.24 27.58 -8.09
N GLN A 80 -71.03 26.88 -8.92
CA GLN A 80 -70.59 25.65 -9.58
C GLN A 80 -69.36 25.86 -10.47
N ILE A 81 -69.36 26.89 -11.33
CA ILE A 81 -68.21 27.19 -12.19
C ILE A 81 -66.97 27.53 -11.35
N ARG A 82 -67.13 28.29 -10.26
CA ARG A 82 -66.02 28.62 -9.36
C ARG A 82 -65.41 27.37 -8.73
N THR A 83 -66.26 26.46 -8.26
CA THR A 83 -65.83 25.17 -7.70
C THR A 83 -65.11 24.33 -8.75
N LEU A 84 -65.67 24.17 -9.95
CA LEU A 84 -65.04 23.43 -11.05
C LEU A 84 -63.70 24.03 -11.50
N ALA A 85 -63.57 25.36 -11.51
CA ALA A 85 -62.33 26.04 -11.84
C ALA A 85 -61.25 25.81 -10.77
N ALA A 86 -61.61 25.88 -9.49
CA ALA A 86 -60.71 25.59 -8.38
C ALA A 86 -60.25 24.12 -8.39
N GLU A 87 -61.17 23.19 -8.64
CA GLU A 87 -60.85 21.76 -8.80
C GLU A 87 -59.91 21.50 -9.98
N ARG A 88 -60.14 22.14 -11.14
CA ARG A 88 -59.25 22.05 -12.29
C ARG A 88 -57.86 22.58 -11.99
N HIS A 89 -57.77 23.73 -11.30
CA HIS A 89 -56.48 24.31 -10.92
C HIS A 89 -55.70 23.40 -9.96
N ALA A 90 -56.38 22.85 -8.95
CA ALA A 90 -55.78 21.89 -8.02
C ALA A 90 -55.24 20.66 -8.76
N ARG A 91 -56.05 20.05 -9.64
CA ARG A 91 -55.62 18.89 -10.44
C ARG A 91 -54.43 19.17 -11.37
N LEU A 92 -54.38 20.35 -11.99
CA LEU A 92 -53.26 20.74 -12.84
C LEU A 92 -51.97 20.92 -12.02
N ASN A 93 -52.06 21.55 -10.84
CA ASN A 93 -50.92 21.72 -9.95
C ASN A 93 -50.41 20.38 -9.40
N ASP A 94 -51.32 19.47 -9.05
CA ASP A 94 -51.01 18.10 -8.63
C ASP A 94 -50.29 17.34 -9.76
N SER A 95 -50.83 17.40 -10.99
CA SER A 95 -50.18 16.82 -12.17
C SER A 95 -48.79 17.42 -12.43
N TYR A 96 -48.62 18.74 -12.30
CA TYR A 96 -47.34 19.39 -12.50
C TYR A 96 -46.30 18.88 -11.52
N ARG A 97 -46.64 18.83 -10.22
CA ARG A 97 -45.75 18.35 -9.16
C ARG A 97 -45.35 16.89 -9.38
N LEU A 98 -46.30 16.03 -9.78
CA LEU A 98 -46.00 14.65 -10.12
C LEU A 98 -45.02 14.56 -11.30
N GLN A 99 -45.28 15.28 -12.39
CA GLN A 99 -44.45 15.22 -13.59
C GLN A 99 -43.03 15.73 -13.35
N ARG A 100 -42.89 16.77 -12.52
CA ARG A 100 -41.58 17.25 -12.07
C ARG A 100 -40.82 16.19 -11.29
N PHE A 101 -41.46 15.58 -10.28
CA PHE A 101 -40.88 14.47 -9.52
C PHE A 101 -40.48 13.29 -10.42
N LEU A 102 -41.32 12.92 -11.40
CA LEU A 102 -41.03 11.84 -12.35
C LEU A 102 -39.91 12.19 -13.34
N ALA A 103 -39.71 13.47 -13.66
CA ALA A 103 -38.55 13.93 -14.43
C ALA A 103 -37.27 13.78 -13.61
N ASP A 104 -37.23 14.34 -12.40
CA ASP A 104 -36.10 14.22 -11.48
C ASP A 104 -35.73 12.74 -11.23
N PHE A 105 -36.73 11.89 -11.03
CA PHE A 105 -36.54 10.44 -10.90
C PHE A 105 -35.85 9.81 -12.12
N ARG A 106 -36.30 10.13 -13.34
CA ARG A 106 -35.73 9.56 -14.57
C ARG A 106 -34.29 10.02 -14.77
N ASP A 107 -34.02 11.30 -14.57
CA ASP A 107 -32.70 11.89 -14.75
C ASP A 107 -31.71 11.29 -13.75
N LEU A 108 -32.08 11.22 -12.47
CA LEU A 108 -31.24 10.60 -11.45
C LEU A 108 -31.04 9.10 -11.69
N THR A 109 -32.05 8.37 -12.12
CA THR A 109 -31.93 6.93 -12.40
C THR A 109 -31.00 6.66 -13.60
N SER A 110 -31.09 7.48 -14.66
CA SER A 110 -30.19 7.40 -15.81
C SER A 110 -28.76 7.69 -15.38
N TRP A 111 -28.55 8.78 -14.64
CA TRP A 111 -27.24 9.16 -14.14
C TRP A 111 -26.62 8.09 -13.22
N VAL A 112 -27.40 7.49 -12.30
CA VAL A 112 -26.92 6.38 -11.47
C VAL A 112 -26.46 5.21 -12.33
N THR A 113 -27.24 4.86 -13.37
CA THR A 113 -26.91 3.76 -14.28
C THR A 113 -25.60 4.01 -15.01
N GLU A 114 -25.41 5.24 -15.52
CA GLU A 114 -24.18 5.66 -16.19
C GLU A 114 -22.98 5.66 -15.24
N MET A 115 -23.13 6.19 -14.03
CA MET A 115 -22.06 6.21 -13.01
C MET A 115 -21.67 4.79 -12.59
N LYS A 116 -22.64 3.88 -12.40
CA LYS A 116 -22.36 2.46 -12.12
C LYS A 116 -21.59 1.79 -13.27
N ALA A 117 -21.86 2.17 -14.51
CA ALA A 117 -21.14 1.65 -15.66
C ALA A 117 -19.69 2.16 -15.70
N LEU A 118 -19.47 3.44 -15.40
CA LEU A 118 -18.13 4.04 -15.31
C LEU A 118 -17.27 3.37 -14.23
N ILE A 119 -17.82 3.20 -13.02
CA ILE A 119 -17.10 2.56 -11.89
C ILE A 119 -16.67 1.11 -12.24
N ASN A 120 -17.44 0.40 -13.05
CA ASN A 120 -17.16 -0.98 -13.46
C ASN A 120 -16.30 -1.10 -14.74
N ALA A 121 -16.02 0.00 -15.44
CA ALA A 121 -15.40 -0.07 -16.77
C ALA A 121 -13.92 -0.46 -16.74
N ASP A 122 -13.20 -0.05 -15.71
CA ASP A 122 -11.75 -0.23 -15.63
C ASP A 122 -11.34 -1.66 -15.24
N GLU A 123 -10.18 -2.10 -15.70
CA GLU A 123 -9.52 -3.31 -15.21
C GLU A 123 -8.50 -2.97 -14.12
N LEU A 124 -8.09 -3.96 -13.32
CA LEU A 124 -7.06 -3.75 -12.30
C LEU A 124 -5.70 -3.49 -12.97
N ALA A 125 -4.94 -2.55 -12.41
CA ALA A 125 -3.61 -2.21 -12.90
C ALA A 125 -2.57 -3.30 -12.59
N ASN A 126 -1.53 -3.34 -13.40
CA ASN A 126 -0.39 -4.25 -13.26
C ASN A 126 0.91 -3.55 -12.81
N ASP A 127 0.82 -2.28 -12.44
CA ASP A 127 1.91 -1.49 -11.88
C ASP A 127 1.40 -0.44 -10.89
N VAL A 128 2.32 0.17 -10.15
CA VAL A 128 2.00 1.14 -9.09
C VAL A 128 1.38 2.41 -9.67
N ALA A 129 1.92 2.93 -10.78
CA ALA A 129 1.45 4.17 -11.38
C ALA A 129 0.01 4.04 -11.94
N GLY A 130 -0.31 2.90 -12.54
CA GLY A 130 -1.65 2.57 -13.00
C GLY A 130 -2.61 2.40 -11.83
N ALA A 131 -2.19 1.75 -10.74
CA ALA A 131 -3.02 1.59 -9.55
C ALA A 131 -3.33 2.94 -8.87
N GLU A 132 -2.33 3.83 -8.79
CA GLU A 132 -2.51 5.22 -8.32
C GLU A 132 -3.49 5.99 -9.21
N ALA A 133 -3.34 5.92 -10.54
CA ALA A 133 -4.23 6.59 -11.47
C ALA A 133 -5.69 6.08 -11.40
N LEU A 134 -5.90 4.79 -11.09
CA LEU A 134 -7.23 4.23 -10.85
C LEU A 134 -7.85 4.78 -9.57
N LEU A 135 -7.07 4.87 -8.48
CA LEU A 135 -7.55 5.44 -7.22
C LEU A 135 -7.91 6.92 -7.35
N ASP A 136 -7.08 7.70 -8.06
CA ASP A 136 -7.33 9.12 -8.30
C ASP A 136 -8.64 9.33 -9.08
N ARG A 137 -8.84 8.59 -10.18
CA ARG A 137 -10.08 8.63 -10.97
C ARG A 137 -11.29 8.17 -10.16
N HIS A 138 -11.13 7.14 -9.34
CA HIS A 138 -12.21 6.65 -8.46
C HIS A 138 -12.63 7.71 -7.43
N GLN A 139 -11.67 8.52 -6.97
CA GLN A 139 -11.92 9.66 -6.09
C GLN A 139 -12.61 10.82 -6.84
N GLU A 140 -12.32 11.03 -8.12
CA GLU A 140 -13.07 11.97 -8.97
C GLU A 140 -14.55 11.56 -9.08
N HIS A 141 -14.83 10.27 -9.33
CA HIS A 141 -16.19 9.73 -9.34
C HIS A 141 -16.91 9.95 -8.00
N LYS A 142 -16.20 9.87 -6.87
CA LYS A 142 -16.78 10.20 -5.56
C LYS A 142 -17.23 11.66 -5.47
N GLY A 143 -16.42 12.57 -6.01
CA GLY A 143 -16.75 13.99 -6.10
C GLY A 143 -18.02 14.23 -6.93
N GLU A 144 -18.17 13.53 -8.05
CA GLU A 144 -19.39 13.58 -8.87
C GLU A 144 -20.62 13.04 -8.11
N ILE A 145 -20.47 11.93 -7.38
CA ILE A 145 -21.55 11.37 -6.55
C ILE A 145 -21.99 12.35 -5.48
N ASP A 146 -21.04 12.97 -4.78
CA ASP A 146 -21.32 13.93 -3.71
C ASP A 146 -22.00 15.21 -4.24
N ALA A 147 -21.66 15.64 -5.46
CA ALA A 147 -22.29 16.78 -6.09
C ALA A 147 -23.78 16.55 -6.44
N HIS A 148 -24.20 15.29 -6.63
CA HIS A 148 -25.60 14.94 -6.92
C HIS A 148 -26.46 14.76 -5.66
N GLU A 149 -25.85 14.79 -4.47
CA GLU A 149 -26.54 14.55 -3.19
C GLU A 149 -27.76 15.47 -2.99
N ASP A 150 -27.63 16.75 -3.33
CA ASP A 150 -28.72 17.71 -3.16
C ASP A 150 -29.87 17.46 -4.16
N SER A 151 -29.56 16.91 -5.33
CA SER A 151 -30.59 16.51 -6.31
C SER A 151 -31.41 15.32 -5.80
N PHE A 152 -30.75 14.32 -5.20
CA PHE A 152 -31.45 13.20 -4.55
C PHE A 152 -32.34 13.66 -3.40
N LYS A 153 -31.83 14.57 -2.54
CA LYS A 153 -32.64 15.14 -1.45
C LYS A 153 -33.85 15.90 -1.99
N SER A 154 -33.68 16.71 -3.02
CA SER A 154 -34.77 17.48 -3.61
C SER A 154 -35.85 16.57 -4.22
N ALA A 155 -35.45 15.48 -4.88
CA ALA A 155 -36.38 14.48 -5.41
C ALA A 155 -37.13 13.74 -4.28
N ASP A 156 -36.44 13.37 -3.19
CA ASP A 156 -37.07 12.75 -2.02
C ASP A 156 -38.07 13.70 -1.36
N GLU A 157 -37.67 14.94 -1.06
CA GLU A 157 -38.56 15.96 -0.48
C GLU A 157 -39.80 16.21 -1.35
N SER A 158 -39.63 16.29 -2.67
CA SER A 158 -40.73 16.48 -3.61
C SER A 158 -41.70 15.29 -3.61
N GLY A 159 -41.17 14.06 -3.59
CA GLY A 159 -41.99 12.86 -3.49
C GLY A 159 -42.70 12.73 -2.14
N GLN A 160 -42.02 13.01 -1.03
CA GLN A 160 -42.63 13.01 0.31
C GLN A 160 -43.74 14.04 0.43
N ALA A 161 -43.58 15.23 -0.17
CA ALA A 161 -44.61 16.25 -0.21
C ALA A 161 -45.87 15.80 -0.97
N LEU A 162 -45.72 15.06 -2.07
CA LEU A 162 -46.83 14.46 -2.80
C LEU A 162 -47.57 13.42 -1.94
N LEU A 163 -46.83 12.56 -1.23
CA LEU A 163 -47.42 11.57 -0.32
C LEU A 163 -48.17 12.22 0.85
N ALA A 164 -47.57 13.23 1.47
CA ALA A 164 -48.18 13.96 2.59
C ALA A 164 -49.48 14.69 2.19
N ALA A 165 -49.58 15.11 0.93
CA ALA A 165 -50.78 15.73 0.37
C ALA A 165 -51.88 14.72 0.00
N GLY A 166 -51.65 13.41 0.11
CA GLY A 166 -52.61 12.38 -0.31
C GLY A 166 -52.85 12.37 -1.82
N HIS A 167 -51.80 12.60 -2.61
CA HIS A 167 -51.87 12.71 -4.06
C HIS A 167 -52.48 11.46 -4.73
N TYR A 168 -53.21 11.62 -5.84
CA TYR A 168 -53.91 10.51 -6.51
C TYR A 168 -52.97 9.40 -7.01
N ALA A 169 -51.71 9.73 -7.29
CA ALA A 169 -50.66 8.80 -7.72
C ALA A 169 -49.71 8.37 -6.57
N SER A 170 -50.20 8.37 -5.33
CA SER A 170 -49.34 8.08 -4.16
C SER A 170 -48.62 6.72 -4.25
N ASP A 171 -49.26 5.68 -4.80
CA ASP A 171 -48.64 4.37 -4.95
C ASP A 171 -47.44 4.41 -5.91
N GLU A 172 -47.56 5.10 -7.04
CA GLU A 172 -46.48 5.30 -8.01
C GLU A 172 -45.34 6.12 -7.40
N VAL A 173 -45.66 7.23 -6.72
CA VAL A 173 -44.65 8.07 -6.05
C VAL A 173 -43.87 7.26 -5.02
N LYS A 174 -44.56 6.45 -4.22
CA LYS A 174 -43.93 5.59 -3.21
C LYS A 174 -43.02 4.53 -3.85
N GLU A 175 -43.46 3.90 -4.93
CA GLU A 175 -42.64 2.96 -5.71
C GLU A 175 -41.37 3.65 -6.21
N LYS A 176 -41.49 4.82 -6.86
CA LYS A 176 -40.34 5.54 -7.43
C LYS A 176 -39.35 6.03 -6.37
N LEU A 177 -39.84 6.53 -5.23
CA LEU A 177 -38.98 6.88 -4.09
C LEU A 177 -38.20 5.68 -3.56
N THR A 178 -38.86 4.51 -3.48
CA THR A 178 -38.21 3.28 -3.03
C THR A 178 -37.10 2.87 -3.99
N ILE A 179 -37.40 2.82 -5.29
CA ILE A 179 -36.42 2.50 -6.34
C ILE A 179 -35.23 3.48 -6.28
N LEU A 180 -35.49 4.79 -6.22
CA LEU A 180 -34.43 5.80 -6.20
C LEU A 180 -33.51 5.66 -4.99
N SER A 181 -34.09 5.36 -3.81
CA SER A 181 -33.35 5.11 -2.58
C SER A 181 -32.46 3.86 -2.69
N GLU A 182 -33.02 2.76 -3.20
CA GLU A 182 -32.29 1.51 -3.43
C GLU A 182 -31.17 1.67 -4.46
N GLU A 183 -31.42 2.37 -5.56
CA GLU A 183 -30.45 2.64 -6.62
C GLU A 183 -29.26 3.47 -6.10
N ARG A 184 -29.55 4.50 -5.29
CA ARG A 184 -28.53 5.33 -4.62
C ARG A 184 -27.71 4.52 -3.63
N ALA A 185 -28.35 3.70 -2.79
CA ALA A 185 -27.64 2.84 -1.85
C ALA A 185 -26.70 1.87 -2.59
N ALA A 186 -27.21 1.21 -3.64
CA ALA A 186 -26.43 0.30 -4.47
C ALA A 186 -25.26 0.99 -5.19
N LEU A 187 -25.39 2.26 -5.59
CA LEU A 187 -24.28 3.03 -6.17
C LEU A 187 -23.17 3.28 -5.14
N LEU A 188 -23.52 3.67 -3.92
CA LEU A 188 -22.56 3.91 -2.84
C LEU A 188 -21.85 2.61 -2.42
N GLU A 189 -22.59 1.52 -2.31
CA GLU A 189 -22.01 0.19 -2.03
C GLU A 189 -21.06 -0.26 -3.15
N LEU A 190 -21.44 -0.08 -4.41
CA LEU A 190 -20.57 -0.40 -5.55
C LEU A 190 -19.28 0.43 -5.52
N TRP A 191 -19.40 1.74 -5.29
CA TRP A 191 -18.24 2.63 -5.20
C TRP A 191 -17.30 2.18 -4.08
N GLU A 192 -17.83 1.84 -2.91
CA GLU A 192 -17.04 1.40 -1.77
C GLU A 192 -16.37 0.04 -2.00
N LEU A 193 -17.10 -0.93 -2.57
CA LEU A 193 -16.53 -2.22 -2.96
C LEU A 193 -15.39 -2.04 -3.96
N ARG A 194 -15.57 -1.14 -4.95
CA ARG A 194 -14.56 -0.87 -5.96
C ARG A 194 -13.35 -0.15 -5.40
N ARG A 195 -13.53 0.78 -4.45
CA ARG A 195 -12.44 1.44 -3.71
C ARG A 195 -11.55 0.40 -3.03
N GLN A 196 -12.16 -0.54 -2.31
CA GLN A 196 -11.42 -1.61 -1.62
C GLN A 196 -10.63 -2.50 -2.60
N GLN A 197 -11.18 -2.77 -3.79
CA GLN A 197 -10.46 -3.53 -4.83
C GLN A 197 -9.24 -2.75 -5.36
N TYR A 198 -9.37 -1.45 -5.61
CA TYR A 198 -8.25 -0.62 -6.08
C TYR A 198 -7.19 -0.43 -5.00
N GLU A 199 -7.57 -0.29 -3.73
CA GLU A 199 -6.61 -0.22 -2.61
C GLU A 199 -5.83 -1.53 -2.47
N GLN A 200 -6.51 -2.67 -2.52
CA GLN A 200 -5.84 -3.97 -2.55
C GLN A 200 -4.93 -4.11 -3.79
N CYS A 201 -5.37 -3.65 -4.96
CA CYS A 201 -4.52 -3.62 -6.14
C CYS A 201 -3.25 -2.78 -5.94
N MET A 202 -3.37 -1.59 -5.37
CA MET A 202 -2.23 -0.73 -5.04
C MET A 202 -1.26 -1.42 -4.08
N ASP A 203 -1.78 -1.99 -3.00
CA ASP A 203 -0.98 -2.74 -2.02
C ASP A 203 -0.22 -3.92 -2.67
N LEU A 204 -0.88 -4.66 -3.57
CA LEU A 204 -0.26 -5.76 -4.29
C LEU A 204 0.88 -5.28 -5.20
N GLN A 205 0.67 -4.19 -5.95
CA GLN A 205 1.71 -3.67 -6.85
C GLN A 205 2.90 -3.09 -6.08
N LEU A 206 2.66 -2.45 -4.93
CA LEU A 206 3.73 -2.04 -4.02
C LEU A 206 4.52 -3.25 -3.51
N PHE A 207 3.83 -4.31 -3.08
CA PHE A 207 4.47 -5.54 -2.62
C PHE A 207 5.34 -6.18 -3.71
N TYR A 208 4.84 -6.28 -4.94
CA TYR A 208 5.59 -6.84 -6.07
C TYR A 208 6.83 -6.03 -6.42
N ARG A 209 6.69 -4.71 -6.55
CA ARG A 209 7.81 -3.81 -6.83
C ARG A 209 8.91 -3.95 -5.76
N ASP A 210 8.53 -3.93 -4.49
CA ASP A 210 9.50 -3.93 -3.40
C ASP A 210 10.15 -5.29 -3.20
N THR A 211 9.40 -6.38 -3.42
CA THR A 211 9.94 -7.74 -3.47
C THR A 211 10.97 -7.88 -4.60
N GLU A 212 10.66 -7.39 -5.80
CA GLU A 212 11.58 -7.42 -6.94
C GLU A 212 12.88 -6.64 -6.67
N GLN A 213 12.78 -5.48 -6.00
CA GLN A 213 13.97 -4.73 -5.60
C GLN A 213 14.87 -5.52 -4.65
N VAL A 214 14.29 -6.22 -3.66
CA VAL A 214 15.04 -7.05 -2.73
C VAL A 214 15.61 -8.28 -3.43
N ASP A 215 14.86 -8.93 -4.32
CA ASP A 215 15.33 -10.07 -5.12
C ASP A 215 16.53 -9.73 -6.01
N ASN A 216 16.48 -8.57 -6.66
CA ASN A 216 17.59 -8.06 -7.47
C ASN A 216 18.82 -7.75 -6.62
N TRP A 217 18.64 -7.25 -5.40
CA TRP A 217 19.73 -7.05 -4.46
C TRP A 217 20.31 -8.38 -3.95
N MET A 218 19.47 -9.33 -3.53
CA MET A 218 19.89 -10.66 -3.06
C MET A 218 20.69 -11.40 -4.13
N SER A 219 20.27 -11.34 -5.38
CA SER A 219 20.99 -11.97 -6.51
C SER A 219 22.45 -11.48 -6.63
N LYS A 220 22.70 -10.19 -6.37
CA LYS A 220 24.06 -9.63 -6.36
C LYS A 220 24.88 -10.14 -5.17
N GLN A 221 24.26 -10.25 -3.99
CA GLN A 221 24.91 -10.78 -2.79
C GLN A 221 25.23 -12.27 -2.92
N GLU A 222 24.32 -13.02 -3.52
CA GLU A 222 24.53 -14.43 -3.81
C GLU A 222 25.70 -14.67 -4.75
N ALA A 223 25.84 -13.82 -5.79
CA ALA A 223 26.95 -13.87 -6.70
C ALA A 223 28.29 -13.54 -6.03
N PHE A 224 28.30 -12.59 -5.08
CA PHE A 224 29.48 -12.30 -4.27
C PHE A 224 29.95 -13.53 -3.46
N LEU A 225 29.00 -14.26 -2.86
CA LEU A 225 29.27 -15.46 -2.07
C LEU A 225 29.61 -16.71 -2.90
N LEU A 226 29.56 -16.65 -4.23
CA LEU A 226 30.10 -17.73 -5.09
C LEU A 226 31.63 -17.71 -5.15
N ASN A 227 32.28 -16.64 -4.70
CA ASN A 227 33.73 -16.61 -4.63
C ASN A 227 34.23 -17.52 -3.49
N GLU A 228 34.98 -18.56 -3.85
CA GLU A 228 35.54 -19.55 -2.93
C GLU A 228 36.97 -19.24 -2.48
N ASP A 229 37.62 -18.17 -2.98
CA ASP A 229 39.02 -17.82 -2.69
C ASP A 229 39.29 -17.64 -1.19
N LEU A 230 40.16 -18.47 -0.60
CA LEU A 230 40.48 -18.40 0.82
C LEU A 230 41.74 -17.60 1.13
N GLY A 231 42.40 -17.05 0.12
CA GLY A 231 43.71 -16.38 0.24
C GLY A 231 44.86 -17.37 0.48
N ASP A 232 46.06 -16.97 0.04
CA ASP A 232 47.28 -17.77 0.03
C ASP A 232 48.34 -17.28 1.02
N SER A 233 48.04 -16.20 1.74
CA SER A 233 48.95 -15.50 2.66
C SER A 233 48.13 -14.77 3.72
N LEU A 234 48.74 -14.51 4.89
CA LEU A 234 48.05 -13.86 6.00
C LEU A 234 47.41 -12.51 5.59
N ASP A 235 48.17 -11.66 4.90
CA ASP A 235 47.70 -10.35 4.43
C ASP A 235 46.51 -10.47 3.46
N SER A 236 46.55 -11.49 2.58
CA SER A 236 45.47 -11.78 1.63
C SER A 236 44.19 -12.22 2.35
N VAL A 237 44.29 -13.12 3.33
CA VAL A 237 43.11 -13.56 4.10
C VAL A 237 42.55 -12.44 4.96
N GLU A 238 43.39 -11.61 5.58
CA GLU A 238 42.94 -10.43 6.34
C GLU A 238 42.15 -9.45 5.46
N ALA A 239 42.63 -9.21 4.23
CA ALA A 239 41.91 -8.38 3.27
C ALA A 239 40.55 -8.98 2.88
N LEU A 240 40.48 -10.30 2.67
CA LEU A 240 39.24 -11.02 2.39
C LEU A 240 38.25 -10.99 3.57
N LEU A 241 38.74 -11.19 4.80
CA LEU A 241 37.94 -11.08 6.03
C LEU A 241 37.34 -9.69 6.19
N LYS A 242 38.15 -8.64 5.98
CA LYS A 242 37.67 -7.26 6.02
C LYS A 242 36.59 -7.00 4.97
N LYS A 243 36.81 -7.46 3.74
CA LYS A 243 35.82 -7.35 2.65
C LYS A 243 34.52 -8.10 2.97
N HIS A 244 34.62 -9.24 3.65
CA HIS A 244 33.46 -10.01 4.10
C HIS A 244 32.72 -9.31 5.24
N GLU A 245 33.43 -8.69 6.18
CA GLU A 245 32.82 -7.87 7.24
C GLU A 245 32.02 -6.70 6.67
N ASP A 246 32.55 -6.01 5.66
CA ASP A 246 31.83 -4.93 4.96
C ASP A 246 30.57 -5.46 4.24
N PHE A 247 30.65 -6.67 3.67
CA PHE A 247 29.50 -7.37 3.10
C PHE A 247 28.44 -7.71 4.17
N GLU A 248 28.82 -8.24 5.34
CA GLU A 248 27.91 -8.55 6.45
C GLU A 248 27.22 -7.29 7.00
N LYS A 249 27.93 -6.16 7.08
CA LYS A 249 27.33 -4.86 7.42
C LYS A 249 26.26 -4.46 6.40
N SER A 250 26.52 -4.67 5.11
CA SER A 250 25.54 -4.39 4.06
C SER A 250 24.31 -5.30 4.13
N LEU A 251 24.49 -6.59 4.49
CA LEU A 251 23.39 -7.52 4.74
C LEU A 251 22.53 -7.04 5.91
N SER A 252 23.17 -6.70 7.03
CA SER A 252 22.47 -6.22 8.23
C SER A 252 21.70 -4.92 7.98
N ALA A 253 22.24 -4.00 7.17
CA ALA A 253 21.56 -2.75 6.83
C ALA A 253 20.29 -2.98 6.00
N GLN A 254 20.24 -4.05 5.21
CA GLN A 254 19.09 -4.37 4.36
C GLN A 254 18.03 -5.20 5.10
N GLU A 255 18.36 -5.77 6.25
CA GLU A 255 17.50 -6.64 7.04
C GLU A 255 16.19 -5.97 7.46
N GLU A 256 16.24 -4.68 7.80
CA GLU A 256 15.04 -3.91 8.15
C GLU A 256 14.06 -3.83 6.98
N LYS A 257 14.53 -3.72 5.73
CA LYS A 257 13.67 -3.69 4.55
C LYS A 257 13.02 -5.04 4.28
N ILE A 258 13.73 -6.15 4.52
CA ILE A 258 13.15 -7.50 4.38
C ILE A 258 12.09 -7.73 5.46
N THR A 259 12.37 -7.30 6.70
CA THR A 259 11.43 -7.40 7.83
C THR A 259 10.16 -6.59 7.55
N ALA A 260 10.30 -5.35 7.07
CA ALA A 260 9.16 -4.51 6.69
C ALA A 260 8.30 -5.15 5.60
N LEU A 261 8.92 -5.84 4.62
CA LEU A 261 8.18 -6.57 3.58
C LEU A 261 7.45 -7.80 4.11
N ASP A 262 8.07 -8.54 5.05
CA ASP A 262 7.42 -9.67 5.72
C ASP A 262 6.19 -9.22 6.52
N GLU A 263 6.32 -8.13 7.28
CA GLU A 263 5.20 -7.53 8.02
C GLU A 263 4.10 -7.05 7.08
N PHE A 264 4.45 -6.41 5.97
CA PHE A 264 3.49 -5.94 4.98
C PHE A 264 2.73 -7.11 4.34
N ALA A 265 3.45 -8.12 3.84
CA ALA A 265 2.84 -9.33 3.28
C ALA A 265 1.93 -10.06 4.28
N THR A 266 2.37 -10.15 5.54
CA THR A 266 1.59 -10.77 6.61
C THR A 266 0.30 -10.00 6.89
N LYS A 267 0.31 -8.67 6.86
CA LYS A 267 -0.90 -7.84 6.97
C LYS A 267 -1.86 -8.08 5.82
N LEU A 268 -1.37 -8.17 4.58
CA LEU A 268 -2.22 -8.46 3.41
C LEU A 268 -2.92 -9.82 3.58
N ILE A 269 -2.20 -10.84 4.02
CA ILE A 269 -2.76 -12.18 4.25
C ILE A 269 -3.80 -12.17 5.38
N GLN A 270 -3.51 -11.50 6.50
CA GLN A 270 -4.42 -11.41 7.64
C GLN A 270 -5.72 -10.66 7.31
N ASN A 271 -5.65 -9.70 6.40
CA ASN A 271 -6.80 -8.93 5.94
C ASN A 271 -7.59 -9.63 4.81
N ASN A 272 -7.31 -10.92 4.52
CA ASN A 272 -7.93 -11.69 3.44
C ASN A 272 -7.83 -11.00 2.07
N HIS A 273 -6.65 -10.43 1.77
CA HIS A 273 -6.38 -9.82 0.47
C HIS A 273 -6.69 -10.80 -0.68
N TYR A 274 -7.27 -10.30 -1.79
CA TYR A 274 -7.73 -11.18 -2.88
C TYR A 274 -6.62 -12.06 -3.49
N ALA A 275 -5.36 -11.62 -3.41
CA ALA A 275 -4.16 -12.34 -3.85
C ALA A 275 -3.35 -12.96 -2.69
N MET A 276 -3.96 -13.24 -1.53
CA MET A 276 -3.25 -13.69 -0.32
C MET A 276 -2.41 -14.96 -0.52
N GLU A 277 -2.82 -15.90 -1.37
CA GLU A 277 -2.08 -17.14 -1.65
C GLU A 277 -0.77 -16.87 -2.39
N ASP A 278 -0.82 -16.01 -3.41
CA ASP A 278 0.36 -15.59 -4.18
C ASP A 278 1.31 -14.75 -3.31
N VAL A 279 0.76 -13.86 -2.48
CA VAL A 279 1.52 -13.07 -1.51
C VAL A 279 2.23 -13.99 -0.50
N ALA A 280 1.52 -14.98 0.05
CA ALA A 280 2.10 -15.95 0.98
C ALA A 280 3.25 -16.74 0.34
N THR A 281 3.02 -17.25 -0.88
CA THR A 281 4.04 -18.02 -1.63
C THR A 281 5.30 -17.19 -1.86
N ARG A 282 5.16 -15.93 -2.29
CA ARG A 282 6.30 -15.04 -2.55
C ARG A 282 7.02 -14.64 -1.27
N ARG A 283 6.28 -14.34 -0.20
CA ARG A 283 6.85 -14.04 1.12
C ARG A 283 7.68 -15.21 1.64
N ASP A 284 7.13 -16.42 1.59
CA ASP A 284 7.82 -17.60 2.11
C ASP A 284 9.09 -17.92 1.28
N ALA A 285 9.03 -17.73 -0.05
CA ALA A 285 10.21 -17.84 -0.91
C ALA A 285 11.28 -16.79 -0.58
N LEU A 286 10.89 -15.54 -0.37
CA LEU A 286 11.78 -14.44 0.03
C LEU A 286 12.48 -14.75 1.36
N LEU A 287 11.73 -15.19 2.37
CA LEU A 287 12.28 -15.53 3.69
C LEU A 287 13.21 -16.74 3.62
N SER A 288 12.85 -17.77 2.86
CA SER A 288 13.71 -18.94 2.64
C SER A 288 15.03 -18.54 1.98
N ARG A 289 14.98 -17.70 0.94
CA ARG A 289 16.16 -17.20 0.24
C ARG A 289 17.04 -16.34 1.16
N ARG A 290 16.44 -15.47 1.97
CA ARG A 290 17.14 -14.68 2.99
C ARG A 290 17.87 -15.56 4.00
N ASN A 291 17.23 -16.62 4.50
CA ASN A 291 17.86 -17.55 5.44
C ASN A 291 19.04 -18.29 4.81
N ALA A 292 18.87 -18.78 3.58
CA ALA A 292 19.95 -19.44 2.84
C ALA A 292 21.14 -18.49 2.58
N LEU A 293 20.86 -17.21 2.29
CA LEU A 293 21.89 -16.19 2.11
C LEU A 293 22.71 -15.96 3.40
N HIS A 294 22.02 -15.84 4.55
CA HIS A 294 22.65 -15.70 5.86
C HIS A 294 23.50 -16.93 6.22
N GLU A 295 22.98 -18.14 6.04
CA GLU A 295 23.73 -19.37 6.29
C GLU A 295 25.00 -19.45 5.43
N ARG A 296 24.90 -19.08 4.15
CA ARG A 296 26.04 -19.07 3.24
C ARG A 296 27.07 -18.01 3.61
N ALA A 297 26.63 -16.83 4.05
CA ALA A 297 27.52 -15.80 4.59
C ALA A 297 28.27 -16.29 5.83
N MET A 298 27.56 -16.88 6.80
CA MET A 298 28.18 -17.44 8.00
C MET A 298 29.19 -18.55 7.69
N CYS A 299 28.86 -19.45 6.77
CA CYS A 299 29.76 -20.50 6.32
C CYS A 299 31.04 -19.90 5.70
N ARG A 300 30.90 -18.91 4.83
CA ARG A 300 32.02 -18.22 4.20
C ARG A 300 32.93 -17.53 5.22
N ARG A 301 32.36 -16.86 6.23
CA ARG A 301 33.10 -16.27 7.34
C ARG A 301 33.93 -17.31 8.09
N ALA A 302 33.33 -18.46 8.40
CA ALA A 302 34.01 -19.56 9.08
C ALA A 302 35.19 -20.09 8.26
N GLN A 303 35.01 -20.32 6.96
CA GLN A 303 36.07 -20.76 6.05
C GLN A 303 37.24 -19.76 5.97
N LEU A 304 36.94 -18.46 5.91
CA LEU A 304 37.98 -17.41 5.91
C LEU A 304 38.72 -17.36 7.25
N ALA A 305 38.03 -17.54 8.37
CA ALA A 305 38.66 -17.60 9.70
C ALA A 305 39.56 -18.84 9.86
N ASP A 306 39.14 -19.98 9.32
CA ASP A 306 39.95 -21.20 9.26
C ASP A 306 41.22 -20.99 8.42
N SER A 307 41.07 -20.39 7.23
CA SER A 307 42.21 -20.00 6.40
C SER A 307 43.16 -19.03 7.11
N PHE A 308 42.62 -18.04 7.84
CA PHE A 308 43.43 -17.08 8.58
C PHE A 308 44.31 -17.78 9.63
N HIS A 309 43.72 -18.68 10.42
CA HIS A 309 44.48 -19.45 11.40
C HIS A 309 45.53 -20.36 10.76
N LEU A 310 45.23 -20.95 9.59
CA LEU A 310 46.21 -21.74 8.84
C LEU A 310 47.40 -20.88 8.38
N GLN A 311 47.14 -19.74 7.76
CA GLN A 311 48.19 -18.86 7.24
C GLN A 311 49.04 -18.27 8.37
N GLN A 312 48.43 -17.94 9.50
CA GLN A 312 49.15 -17.53 10.71
C GLN A 312 50.08 -18.64 11.19
N PHE A 313 49.58 -19.88 11.28
CA PHE A 313 50.39 -21.03 11.67
C PHE A 313 51.56 -21.28 10.71
N PHE A 314 51.34 -21.18 9.38
CA PHE A 314 52.42 -21.35 8.40
C PHE A 314 53.49 -20.27 8.53
N ARG A 315 53.09 -19.01 8.69
CA ARG A 315 54.03 -17.91 8.95
C ARG A 315 54.85 -18.15 10.21
N ASP A 316 54.19 -18.47 11.33
CA ASP A 316 54.86 -18.71 12.61
C ASP A 316 55.80 -19.93 12.52
N SER A 317 55.39 -20.97 11.80
CA SER A 317 56.19 -22.17 11.53
C SER A 317 57.44 -21.83 10.72
N ASP A 318 57.32 -21.06 9.65
CA ASP A 318 58.43 -20.67 8.78
C ASP A 318 59.41 -19.72 9.49
N GLU A 319 58.89 -18.76 10.26
CA GLU A 319 59.70 -17.87 11.11
C GLU A 319 60.49 -18.66 12.17
N LEU A 320 59.85 -19.61 12.86
CA LEU A 320 60.51 -20.47 13.83
C LEU A 320 61.52 -21.41 13.19
N LYS A 321 61.18 -22.02 12.06
CA LYS A 321 62.09 -22.89 11.29
C LYS A 321 63.35 -22.13 10.87
N SER A 322 63.19 -20.92 10.34
CA SER A 322 64.31 -20.05 9.96
C SER A 322 65.20 -19.73 11.17
N TRP A 323 64.59 -19.33 12.28
CA TRP A 323 65.30 -19.02 13.52
C TRP A 323 66.04 -20.25 14.09
N VAL A 324 65.41 -21.43 14.15
CA VAL A 324 66.07 -22.67 14.61
C VAL A 324 67.25 -23.02 13.72
N ASN A 325 67.11 -22.89 12.39
CA ASN A 325 68.21 -23.15 11.46
C ASN A 325 69.36 -22.15 11.61
N GLU A 326 69.08 -20.88 11.89
CA GLU A 326 70.10 -19.88 12.21
C GLU A 326 70.85 -20.23 13.50
N LYS A 327 70.12 -20.57 14.56
CA LYS A 327 70.69 -20.97 15.85
C LYS A 327 71.47 -22.28 15.75
N MET A 328 71.04 -23.20 14.89
CA MET A 328 71.76 -24.45 14.59
C MET A 328 73.17 -24.17 14.09
N LYS A 329 73.36 -23.18 13.20
CA LYS A 329 74.71 -22.80 12.72
C LYS A 329 75.61 -22.38 13.88
N THR A 330 75.07 -21.63 14.84
CA THR A 330 75.78 -21.23 16.07
C THR A 330 76.09 -22.42 16.98
N ALA A 331 75.17 -23.36 17.11
CA ALA A 331 75.35 -24.57 17.91
C ALA A 331 76.41 -25.52 17.31
N THR A 332 76.50 -25.60 15.97
CA THR A 332 77.48 -26.47 15.28
C THR A 332 78.81 -25.80 14.98
N ASP A 333 78.93 -24.49 15.16
CA ASP A 333 80.17 -23.75 14.91
C ASP A 333 81.35 -24.31 15.73
N GLU A 334 82.48 -24.52 15.06
CA GLU A 334 83.71 -25.12 15.59
C GLU A 334 84.70 -24.11 16.21
N ALA A 335 84.35 -22.81 16.32
CA ALA A 335 85.20 -21.78 16.94
C ALA A 335 85.59 -22.06 18.41
N TYR A 336 85.02 -23.08 19.04
CA TYR A 336 85.44 -23.57 20.35
C TYR A 336 86.76 -24.34 20.37
N LYS A 337 87.29 -24.75 19.20
CA LYS A 337 88.54 -25.53 19.10
C LYS A 337 89.81 -24.70 19.35
N ASP A 338 89.73 -23.37 19.28
CA ASP A 338 90.84 -22.48 19.66
C ASP A 338 90.95 -22.40 21.22
N PRO A 339 92.11 -22.70 21.84
CA PRO A 339 92.31 -22.63 23.29
C PRO A 339 92.20 -21.22 23.91
N SER A 340 92.16 -20.17 23.10
CA SER A 340 92.09 -18.79 23.59
C SER A 340 90.74 -18.44 24.23
N ASN A 341 90.76 -17.67 25.33
CA ASN A 341 89.59 -17.07 25.98
C ASN A 341 88.46 -18.07 26.33
N LEU A 342 88.81 -19.18 26.98
CA LEU A 342 87.86 -20.26 27.29
C LEU A 342 86.71 -19.80 28.22
N GLN A 343 87.00 -18.99 29.23
CA GLN A 343 85.98 -18.46 30.15
C GLN A 343 84.91 -17.65 29.41
N GLY A 344 85.33 -16.78 28.47
CA GLY A 344 84.40 -16.04 27.62
C GLY A 344 83.57 -16.96 26.71
N LYS A 345 84.13 -18.09 26.26
CA LYS A 345 83.43 -19.09 25.45
C LYS A 345 82.40 -19.91 26.25
N VAL A 346 82.61 -20.11 27.55
CA VAL A 346 81.65 -20.76 28.46
C VAL A 346 80.49 -19.80 28.74
N GLN A 347 80.77 -18.55 29.12
CA GLN A 347 79.72 -17.54 29.36
C GLN A 347 78.83 -17.31 28.13
N LYS A 348 79.42 -17.21 26.94
CA LYS A 348 78.66 -17.12 25.69
C LYS A 348 77.76 -18.33 25.43
N HIS A 349 78.19 -19.52 25.87
CA HIS A 349 77.37 -20.73 25.72
C HIS A 349 76.20 -20.75 26.71
N GLN A 350 76.43 -20.40 27.97
CA GLN A 350 75.38 -20.27 28.97
C GLN A 350 74.33 -19.22 28.57
N ALA A 351 74.77 -18.10 27.99
CA ALA A 351 73.88 -17.07 27.45
C ALA A 351 73.03 -17.62 26.29
N PHE A 352 73.61 -18.44 25.41
CA PHE A 352 72.89 -19.10 24.33
C PHE A 352 71.89 -20.13 24.84
N GLU A 353 72.24 -20.95 25.84
CA GLU A 353 71.31 -21.88 26.49
C GLU A 353 70.12 -21.17 27.15
N ALA A 354 70.39 -20.04 27.82
CA ALA A 354 69.33 -19.20 28.38
C ALA A 354 68.42 -18.61 27.29
N GLU A 355 68.97 -18.19 26.16
CA GLU A 355 68.19 -17.73 25.00
C GLU A 355 67.28 -18.84 24.46
N LEU A 356 67.79 -20.07 24.33
CA LEU A 356 66.99 -21.21 23.88
C LEU A 356 65.87 -21.50 24.88
N SER A 357 66.17 -21.55 26.18
CA SER A 357 65.15 -21.75 27.22
C SER A 357 64.07 -20.68 27.20
N ALA A 358 64.41 -19.42 26.91
CA ALA A 358 63.45 -18.33 26.81
C ALA A 358 62.52 -18.45 25.59
N ASN A 359 62.95 -19.15 24.53
CA ASN A 359 62.17 -19.34 23.31
C ASN A 359 61.33 -20.64 23.30
N GLN A 360 61.43 -21.49 24.33
CA GLN A 360 60.63 -22.73 24.44
C GLN A 360 59.13 -22.45 24.31
N SER A 361 58.66 -21.36 24.91
CA SER A 361 57.25 -20.94 24.85
C SER A 361 56.75 -20.69 23.43
N ARG A 362 57.61 -20.32 22.49
CA ARG A 362 57.23 -20.13 21.07
C ARG A 362 57.02 -21.46 20.37
N ILE A 363 57.82 -22.49 20.70
CA ILE A 363 57.62 -23.85 20.20
C ILE A 363 56.32 -24.41 20.76
N ASP A 364 56.09 -24.26 22.06
CA ASP A 364 54.87 -24.72 22.73
C ASP A 364 53.62 -24.01 22.15
N ALA A 365 53.73 -22.72 21.83
CA ALA A 365 52.65 -21.96 21.19
C ALA A 365 52.36 -22.45 19.76
N LEU A 366 53.40 -22.73 18.96
CA LEU A 366 53.23 -23.30 17.62
C LEU A 366 52.59 -24.69 17.69
N GLU A 367 53.05 -25.54 18.60
CA GLU A 367 52.49 -26.89 18.80
C GLU A 367 51.03 -26.82 19.23
N LYS A 368 50.69 -25.93 20.17
CA LYS A 368 49.30 -25.71 20.59
C LYS A 368 48.43 -25.19 19.44
N ALA A 369 48.93 -24.27 18.62
CA ALA A 369 48.21 -23.74 17.47
C ALA A 369 47.96 -24.83 16.42
N GLY A 370 49.00 -25.60 16.08
CA GLY A 370 48.89 -26.73 15.14
C GLY A 370 47.95 -27.82 15.63
N GLN A 371 48.06 -28.21 16.91
CA GLN A 371 47.18 -29.21 17.51
C GLN A 371 45.73 -28.76 17.50
N LYS A 372 45.44 -27.48 17.79
CA LYS A 372 44.09 -26.94 17.71
C LYS A 372 43.48 -27.10 16.30
N LEU A 373 44.26 -26.85 15.25
CA LEU A 373 43.81 -27.03 13.86
C LEU A 373 43.56 -28.52 13.54
N ILE A 374 44.38 -29.43 14.07
CA ILE A 374 44.20 -30.86 13.89
C ILE A 374 42.94 -31.37 14.62
N ASP A 375 42.73 -30.92 15.87
CA ASP A 375 41.62 -31.35 16.72
C ASP A 375 40.26 -30.97 16.13
N VAL A 376 40.17 -29.82 15.45
CA VAL A 376 38.94 -29.39 14.75
C VAL A 376 38.80 -30.02 13.36
N ASN A 377 39.66 -30.97 13.00
CA ASN A 377 39.68 -31.63 11.69
C ASN A 377 39.77 -30.63 10.53
N HIS A 378 40.64 -29.61 10.66
CA HIS A 378 40.87 -28.60 9.64
C HIS A 378 41.26 -29.22 8.29
N TYR A 379 40.85 -28.59 7.17
CA TYR A 379 41.06 -29.15 5.82
C TYR A 379 42.54 -29.39 5.47
N ALA A 380 43.46 -28.62 6.09
CA ALA A 380 44.90 -28.74 5.92
C ALA A 380 45.61 -29.47 7.08
N LYS A 381 44.89 -30.24 7.90
CA LYS A 381 45.45 -30.91 9.11
C LYS A 381 46.71 -31.73 8.87
N ASP A 382 46.81 -32.40 7.71
CA ASP A 382 47.95 -33.26 7.39
C ASP A 382 49.22 -32.42 7.11
N GLU A 383 49.05 -31.29 6.41
CA GLU A 383 50.16 -30.35 6.18
C GLU A 383 50.57 -29.64 7.47
N VAL A 384 49.60 -29.23 8.29
CA VAL A 384 49.83 -28.65 9.62
C VAL A 384 50.65 -29.62 10.48
N ALA A 385 50.25 -30.89 10.54
CA ALA A 385 50.96 -31.93 11.29
C ALA A 385 52.39 -32.13 10.77
N ALA A 386 52.59 -32.16 9.45
CA ALA A 386 53.91 -32.32 8.85
C ALA A 386 54.86 -31.16 9.22
N ARG A 387 54.40 -29.91 9.07
CA ARG A 387 55.17 -28.70 9.41
C ARG A 387 55.46 -28.60 10.90
N MET A 388 54.47 -28.89 11.74
CA MET A 388 54.63 -28.91 13.21
C MET A 388 55.71 -29.91 13.62
N ASN A 389 55.64 -31.15 13.11
CA ASN A 389 56.63 -32.18 13.39
C ASN A 389 58.03 -31.82 12.89
N GLU A 390 58.14 -31.15 11.74
CA GLU A 390 59.42 -30.67 11.21
C GLU A 390 60.08 -29.67 12.16
N VAL A 391 59.36 -28.62 12.58
CA VAL A 391 59.89 -27.60 13.51
C VAL A 391 60.27 -28.21 14.84
N ILE A 392 59.42 -29.08 15.41
CA ILE A 392 59.71 -29.79 16.67
C ILE A 392 60.96 -30.67 16.53
N SER A 393 61.13 -31.36 15.40
CA SER A 393 62.33 -32.17 15.15
C SER A 393 63.59 -31.32 15.07
N LEU A 394 63.54 -30.18 14.36
CA LEU A 394 64.67 -29.24 14.27
C LEU A 394 65.01 -28.64 15.64
N TRP A 395 64.01 -28.31 16.44
CA TRP A 395 64.19 -27.81 17.81
C TRP A 395 64.90 -28.82 18.70
N LYS A 396 64.46 -30.09 18.70
CA LYS A 396 65.11 -31.17 19.45
C LYS A 396 66.57 -31.35 19.04
N LYS A 397 66.85 -31.36 17.73
CA LYS A 397 68.23 -31.43 17.21
C LYS A 397 69.08 -30.24 17.67
N LEU A 398 68.50 -29.03 17.74
CA LEU A 398 69.22 -27.84 18.20
C LEU A 398 69.61 -27.96 19.67
N LEU A 399 68.70 -28.44 20.52
CA LEU A 399 68.98 -28.68 21.94
C LEU A 399 70.09 -29.72 22.11
N GLU A 400 70.02 -30.84 21.40
CA GLU A 400 71.05 -31.89 21.41
C GLU A 400 72.43 -31.37 20.95
N ALA A 401 72.48 -30.61 19.85
CA ALA A 401 73.71 -30.01 19.35
C ALA A 401 74.33 -29.01 20.35
N THR A 402 73.47 -28.24 21.03
CA THR A 402 73.87 -27.28 22.07
C THR A 402 74.46 -28.02 23.27
N GLU A 403 73.80 -29.05 23.76
CA GLU A 403 74.27 -29.86 24.89
C GLU A 403 75.62 -30.55 24.57
N LEU A 404 75.78 -31.10 23.36
CA LEU A 404 77.02 -31.70 22.90
C LEU A 404 78.17 -30.68 22.86
N LYS A 405 77.91 -29.46 22.39
CA LYS A 405 78.90 -28.37 22.38
C LYS A 405 79.27 -27.95 23.80
N GLY A 406 78.32 -27.93 24.74
CA GLY A 406 78.56 -27.69 26.16
C GLY A 406 79.49 -28.74 26.77
N LYS A 407 79.15 -30.03 26.60
CA LYS A 407 79.98 -31.16 27.05
C LYS A 407 81.41 -31.06 26.51
N ARG A 408 81.59 -30.81 25.20
CA ARG A 408 82.92 -30.70 24.57
C ARG A 408 83.74 -29.53 25.11
N LYS A 409 83.13 -28.39 25.45
CA LYS A 409 83.83 -27.26 26.09
C LYS A 409 84.26 -27.56 27.51
N CYS A 410 83.47 -28.33 28.27
CA CYS A 410 83.87 -28.79 29.59
C CYS A 410 85.10 -29.72 29.54
N TYR A 411 85.24 -30.55 28.50
CA TYR A 411 86.42 -31.42 28.31
C TYR A 411 87.69 -30.67 27.88
N ILE A 412 87.60 -29.48 27.28
CA ILE A 412 88.76 -28.67 26.84
C ILE A 412 89.24 -27.72 27.98
N GLY A 413 88.43 -27.54 29.02
CA GLY A 413 88.71 -26.66 30.16
C GLY A 413 89.40 -27.30 31.36
N TRP A 414 89.89 -28.54 31.22
CA TRP A 414 90.69 -29.24 32.22
C TRP A 414 92.07 -29.56 31.66
#